data_AF-G5JCR5-F1
#
_entry.id   AF-G5JCR5-F1
#
_cell.length_a   1.000
_cell.length_b   1.000
_cell.length_c   1.000
_cell.angle_alpha   90.00
_cell.angle_beta   90.00
_cell.angle_gamma   90.00
#
_symmetry.space_group_name_H-M   'P 1'
#
loop_
_entity.id
_entity.type
_entity.pdbx_description
1 polymer ?
#
loop_
_entity_poly.entity_id
_entity_poly.type
_entity_poly.pdbx_seq_one_letter_code
_entity_poly.pdbx_strand_id
1 'polypeptide(L)'
;MVTEVEARPLLSGAGGYWQVIDEVASTMVIQQQDRLSCGPACAEMLLRSQGITNVSQAVIGRLTGVPVNVPALAAVLNQVDESGLTIWIGGVF
;
A
#
# COMPACT_ATOMS: atom_id res chain seq x y z
N MET A 1 -17.28 -40.16 7.56
CA MET A 1 -15.95 -39.58 7.83
C MET A 1 -15.70 -38.54 6.75
N VAL A 2 -15.84 -37.26 7.09
CA VAL A 2 -15.51 -36.17 6.17
C VAL A 2 -14.16 -35.66 6.64
N THR A 3 -13.11 -35.88 5.84
CA THR A 3 -11.79 -35.32 6.09
C THR A 3 -11.87 -33.83 5.76
N GLU A 4 -11.93 -32.98 6.79
CA GLU A 4 -11.64 -31.56 6.65
C GLU A 4 -10.18 -31.45 6.20
N VAL A 5 -9.99 -31.10 4.92
CA VAL A 5 -8.70 -30.60 4.45
C VAL A 5 -8.57 -29.22 5.08
N GLU A 6 -7.80 -29.13 6.16
CA GLU A 6 -7.45 -27.86 6.80
C GLU A 6 -6.72 -26.99 5.76
N ALA A 7 -7.48 -26.12 5.10
CA ALA A 7 -6.94 -25.16 4.15
C ALA A 7 -6.06 -24.21 4.94
N ARG A 8 -4.73 -24.38 4.85
CA ARG A 8 -3.79 -23.43 5.46
C ARG A 8 -4.11 -22.05 4.87
N PRO A 9 -4.37 -21.02 5.70
CA PRO A 9 -4.65 -19.68 5.21
C PRO A 9 -3.54 -19.24 4.26
N LEU A 10 -3.91 -18.71 3.10
CA LEU A 10 -2.94 -18.13 2.18
C LEU A 10 -2.44 -16.82 2.82
N LEU A 11 -1.26 -16.86 3.44
CA LEU A 11 -0.62 -15.68 4.00
C LEU A 11 -0.21 -14.74 2.85
N SER A 12 -0.42 -13.44 3.03
CA SER A 12 -0.34 -12.39 2.01
C SER A 12 0.57 -11.20 2.37
N GLY A 13 1.12 -11.21 3.58
CA GLY A 13 1.87 -10.13 4.18
C GLY A 13 3.36 -10.24 3.94
N ALA A 14 4.13 -9.37 4.61
CA ALA A 14 5.56 -9.18 4.38
C ALA A 14 6.45 -10.43 4.66
N GLY A 15 5.88 -11.50 5.24
CA GLY A 15 6.62 -12.66 5.72
C GLY A 15 7.46 -12.33 6.98
N GLY A 16 7.64 -13.32 7.85
CA GLY A 16 8.43 -13.17 9.08
C GLY A 16 8.05 -14.18 10.17
N TYR A 17 8.60 -13.97 11.38
CA TYR A 17 8.35 -14.82 12.55
C TYR A 17 7.18 -14.34 13.43
N TRP A 18 6.45 -13.30 13.00
CA TRP A 18 5.36 -12.74 13.77
C TRP A 18 4.11 -13.63 13.67
N GLN A 19 3.39 -13.76 14.79
CA GLN A 19 2.07 -14.36 14.75
C GLN A 19 1.15 -13.49 13.89
N VAL A 20 0.45 -14.16 12.97
CA VAL A 20 -0.49 -13.56 12.06
C VAL A 20 -1.87 -13.54 12.74
N ILE A 21 -2.56 -12.39 12.71
CA ILE A 21 -3.90 -12.21 13.25
C ILE A 21 -4.82 -11.82 12.10
N ASP A 22 -5.85 -12.63 11.84
CA ASP A 22 -6.90 -12.38 10.83
C ASP A 22 -6.41 -11.95 9.44
N GLU A 23 -5.29 -12.52 8.99
CA GLU A 23 -4.74 -12.22 7.68
C GLU A 23 -5.59 -12.80 6.56
N VAL A 24 -5.83 -11.95 5.55
CA VAL A 24 -6.63 -12.29 4.38
C VAL A 24 -5.87 -11.90 3.13
N ALA A 25 -5.72 -12.85 2.21
CA ALA A 25 -5.24 -12.55 0.87
C ALA A 25 -6.20 -11.60 0.14
N SER A 26 -5.73 -10.38 -0.13
CA SER A 26 -6.51 -9.34 -0.79
C SER A 26 -5.79 -8.81 -2.02
N THR A 27 -6.50 -8.70 -3.13
CA THR A 27 -6.01 -8.07 -4.36
C THR A 27 -5.81 -6.55 -4.22
N MET A 28 -6.26 -5.97 -3.11
CA MET A 28 -5.98 -4.59 -2.75
C MET A 28 -4.60 -4.42 -2.12
N VAL A 29 -3.94 -5.51 -1.70
CA VAL A 29 -2.56 -5.46 -1.18
C VAL A 29 -1.60 -5.33 -2.35
N ILE A 30 -0.78 -4.27 -2.32
CA ILE A 30 0.23 -3.98 -3.34
C ILE A 30 1.60 -4.38 -2.80
N GLN A 31 2.26 -5.32 -3.49
CA GLN A 31 3.63 -5.68 -3.21
C GLN A 31 4.58 -4.54 -3.63
N GLN A 32 5.50 -4.15 -2.74
CA GLN A 32 6.53 -3.15 -3.07
C GLN A 32 7.44 -3.65 -4.21
N GLN A 33 7.73 -2.78 -5.18
CA GLN A 33 8.52 -3.10 -6.37
C GLN A 33 10.01 -3.30 -6.09
N ASP A 34 10.55 -2.72 -5.01
CA ASP A 34 11.95 -2.84 -4.60
C ASP A 34 12.08 -2.69 -3.08
N ARG A 35 13.31 -2.81 -2.54
CA ARG A 35 13.62 -2.80 -1.11
C ARG A 35 13.27 -1.50 -0.35
N LEU A 36 13.15 -0.38 -1.06
CA LEU A 36 12.92 0.96 -0.48
C LEU A 36 11.57 1.56 -0.88
N SER A 37 10.82 0.90 -1.77
CA SER A 37 9.50 1.31 -2.28
C SER A 37 8.33 0.91 -1.38
N CYS A 38 8.51 0.78 -0.06
CA CYS A 38 7.38 0.52 0.84
C CYS A 38 6.40 1.71 0.90
N GLY A 39 6.91 2.94 0.93
CA GLY A 39 6.08 4.16 0.93
C GLY A 39 5.17 4.30 -0.30
N PRO A 40 5.70 4.20 -1.54
CA PRO A 40 4.89 4.29 -2.75
C PRO A 40 3.86 3.16 -2.88
N ALA A 41 4.18 1.93 -2.44
CA ALA A 41 3.24 0.82 -2.43
C ALA A 41 2.08 1.08 -1.45
N CYS A 42 2.36 1.56 -0.23
CA CYS A 42 1.33 1.96 0.72
C CYS A 42 0.45 3.10 0.19
N ALA A 43 1.07 4.09 -0.47
CA ALA A 43 0.36 5.20 -1.09
C ALA A 43 -0.59 4.74 -2.21
N GLU A 44 -0.18 3.80 -3.06
CA GLU A 44 -1.07 3.20 -4.06
C GLU A 44 -2.26 2.47 -3.42
N MET A 45 -2.03 1.69 -2.35
CA MET A 45 -3.13 1.02 -1.64
C MET A 45 -4.15 2.02 -1.08
N LEU A 46 -3.66 3.13 -0.51
CA LEU A 46 -4.51 4.19 0.03
C LEU A 46 -5.33 4.90 -1.06
N LEU A 47 -4.71 5.23 -2.20
CA LEU A 47 -5.44 5.82 -3.32
C LEU A 47 -6.52 4.87 -3.87
N ARG A 48 -6.18 3.58 -4.01
CA ARG A 48 -7.14 2.56 -4.45
C ARG A 48 -8.32 2.42 -3.49
N SER A 49 -8.09 2.54 -2.17
CA SER A 49 -9.19 2.50 -1.20
C SER A 49 -10.15 3.70 -1.32
N GLN A 50 -9.71 4.79 -1.95
CA GLN A 50 -10.54 5.96 -2.31
C GLN A 50 -11.12 5.87 -3.73
N GLY A 51 -10.95 4.76 -4.43
CA GLY A 51 -11.41 4.57 -5.81
C GLY A 51 -10.46 5.13 -6.88
N ILE A 52 -9.31 5.68 -6.49
CA ILE A 52 -8.30 6.24 -7.39
C ILE A 52 -7.37 5.11 -7.82
N THR A 53 -7.63 4.56 -9.02
CA THR A 53 -6.97 3.32 -9.52
C THR A 53 -6.00 3.57 -10.68
N ASN A 54 -5.89 4.81 -11.15
CA ASN A 54 -5.06 5.23 -12.28
C ASN A 54 -3.64 5.68 -11.87
N VAL A 55 -3.27 5.57 -10.60
CA VAL A 55 -1.97 5.97 -10.07
C VAL A 55 -1.26 4.75 -9.48
N SER A 56 -0.03 4.48 -9.92
CA SER A 56 0.77 3.33 -9.45
C SER A 56 1.95 3.75 -8.59
N GLN A 57 2.49 2.81 -7.80
CA GLN A 57 3.68 3.00 -6.97
C GLN A 57 4.90 3.47 -7.79
N ALA A 58 5.00 3.08 -9.05
CA ALA A 58 6.07 3.52 -9.96
C ALA A 58 5.94 5.02 -10.29
N VAL A 59 4.71 5.49 -10.52
CA VAL A 59 4.44 6.92 -10.76
C VAL A 59 4.72 7.73 -9.49
N ILE A 60 4.23 7.26 -8.34
CA ILE A 60 4.45 7.90 -7.03
C ILE A 60 5.95 7.99 -6.75
N GLY A 61 6.68 6.86 -6.83
CA GLY A 61 8.12 6.80 -6.57
C GLY A 61 8.95 7.70 -7.50
N ARG A 62 8.52 7.88 -8.76
CA ARG A 62 9.16 8.85 -9.68
C ARG A 62 8.95 10.29 -9.25
N LEU A 63 7.78 10.63 -8.70
CA LEU A 63 7.45 11.99 -8.28
C LEU A 63 8.04 12.34 -6.91
N THR A 64 8.10 11.38 -5.99
CA THR A 64 8.57 11.61 -4.61
C THR A 64 10.04 11.29 -4.41
N GLY A 65 10.64 10.47 -5.28
CA GLY A 65 11.86 9.75 -4.99
C GLY A 65 11.63 8.53 -4.08
N VAL A 66 12.66 7.69 -4.00
CA VAL A 66 12.71 6.48 -3.17
C VAL A 66 14.08 6.43 -2.47
N PRO A 67 14.16 6.40 -1.11
CA PRO A 67 13.05 6.32 -0.16
C PRO A 67 12.25 7.63 -0.09
N VAL A 68 11.02 7.53 0.39
CA VAL A 68 10.08 8.64 0.41
C VAL A 68 10.22 9.50 1.66
N ASN A 69 10.14 10.81 1.49
CA ASN A 69 9.93 11.77 2.57
C ASN A 69 8.41 11.98 2.79
N VAL A 70 7.94 12.01 4.04
CA VAL A 70 6.50 12.07 4.38
C VAL A 70 5.81 13.35 3.86
N PRO A 71 6.31 14.58 4.15
CA PRO A 71 5.81 15.80 3.51
C PRO A 71 5.75 15.74 1.98
N ALA A 72 6.82 15.23 1.34
CA ALA A 72 6.86 15.11 -0.12
C ALA A 72 5.81 14.12 -0.65
N LEU A 73 5.60 13.01 0.06
CA LEU A 73 4.56 12.03 -0.28
C LEU A 73 3.17 12.66 -0.20
N ALA A 74 2.87 13.41 0.87
CA ALA A 74 1.59 14.08 1.02
C ALA A 74 1.33 15.10 -0.10
N ALA A 75 2.36 15.88 -0.48
CA ALA A 75 2.26 16.81 -1.60
C ALA A 75 1.95 16.09 -2.93
N VAL A 76 2.62 14.96 -3.21
CA VAL A 76 2.35 14.16 -4.40
C VAL A 76 0.97 13.51 -4.36
N LEU A 77 0.52 13.01 -3.21
CA LEU A 77 -0.82 12.45 -3.07
C LEU A 77 -1.90 13.50 -3.36
N ASN A 78 -1.76 14.72 -2.85
CA ASN A 78 -2.66 15.84 -3.18
C ASN A 78 -2.59 16.26 -4.65
N GLN A 79 -1.49 15.99 -5.35
CA GLN A 79 -1.35 16.29 -6.77
C GLN A 79 -2.05 15.25 -7.65
N VAL A 80 -1.99 13.97 -7.27
CA VAL A 80 -2.50 12.85 -8.08
C VAL A 80 -3.92 12.44 -7.71
N ASP A 81 -4.40 12.85 -6.52
CA ASP A 81 -5.79 12.71 -6.11
C ASP A 81 -6.64 13.83 -6.74
N GLU A 82 -7.16 13.56 -7.94
CA GLU A 82 -8.04 14.47 -8.66
C GLU A 82 -9.47 14.50 -8.10
N SER A 83 -9.81 13.63 -7.14
CA SER A 83 -11.18 13.53 -6.61
C SER A 83 -11.56 14.74 -5.76
N GLY A 84 -10.56 15.38 -5.12
CA GLY A 84 -10.77 16.46 -4.17
C GLY A 84 -11.50 16.04 -2.88
N LEU A 85 -11.71 14.74 -2.66
CA LEU A 85 -12.44 14.21 -1.50
C LEU A 85 -11.57 14.12 -0.25
N THR A 86 -10.25 14.02 -0.42
CA THR A 86 -9.28 13.86 0.67
C THR A 86 -8.19 14.92 0.56
N ILE A 87 -7.75 15.43 1.70
CA ILE A 87 -6.53 16.24 1.81
C ILE A 87 -5.51 15.40 2.57
N TRP A 88 -4.41 15.06 1.90
CA TRP A 88 -3.31 14.30 2.45
C TRP A 88 -2.37 15.23 3.22
N ILE A 89 -2.14 14.95 4.50
CA ILE A 89 -1.27 15.75 5.37
C ILE A 89 -0.10 14.86 5.81
N GLY A 90 1.12 15.31 5.50
CA GLY A 90 2.34 14.66 5.96
C GLY A 90 2.70 15.14 7.35
N GLY A 91 3.00 14.21 8.27
CA GLY A 91 3.56 14.55 9.58
C GLY A 91 4.90 15.25 9.44
N VAL A 92 5.14 16.24 10.29
CA VAL A 92 6.45 16.89 10.46
C VAL A 92 7.04 16.32 11.76
N PHE A 93 8.14 15.59 11.64
CA PHE A 93 8.89 15.05 12.78
C PHE A 93 10.24 15.76 12.87
#